data_AF-A0A974AIG2-F1
#
_entry.id   AF-A0A974AIG2-F1
#
_cell.length_a   1.000
_cell.length_b   1.000
_cell.length_c   1.000
_cell.angle_alpha   90.00
_cell.angle_beta   90.00
_cell.angle_gamma   90.00
#
_symmetry.space_group_name_H-M   'P 1'
#
loop_
_entity.id
_entity.type
_entity.pdbx_description
1 polymer ?
#
loop_
_entity_poly.entity_id
_entity_poly.type
_entity_poly.pdbx_seq_one_letter_code
_entity_poly.pdbx_strand_id
1 'polypeptide(L)'
;MSNTEATTPASASSSTRKRKPKFTQLGRVPWVPERLLQEYGGICDIDSRFRRAQRLLSVFWMRDHEIPTGSADGDRFSHLASHLSADAAEAGLNFHSPELHLLALRELLLMREEDAAVDEDRLLSNPLSSMPLAVNLFGPLALDTKFGSKVLRQLLPDFVHSVQRVAWEHSPGRKDPRYLSDRTAFDLAIHVATPQGEPGIVYVEVKLSEDLLGPVARWRDRYSEALHEVKLYKNPDSPILRSAPIEQLFREHAIAQLSVDNGIVPRAMFIAIGPRLNRRVQAAFRVYANELLPVDGTDPTRVAFQHFTLEAFIDAIDVAGDRETADRLWQRYCNFQRIYDAALNVLAPKAGLSGSPRSPKMVNESGNASRKQDRQRSAEQPRTSEPQSGEKKEDQHA
;
A
#
# COMPACT_ATOMS: atom_id res chain seq x y z
N MET A 1 31.07 -18.86 -58.29
CA MET A 1 31.03 -17.39 -58.28
C MET A 1 29.62 -16.94 -58.64
N SER A 2 28.82 -16.60 -57.64
CA SER A 2 27.64 -15.73 -57.75
C SER A 2 27.21 -15.37 -56.32
N ASN A 3 27.57 -14.16 -55.89
CA ASN A 3 27.12 -13.58 -54.64
C ASN A 3 25.67 -13.14 -54.78
N THR A 4 24.82 -13.59 -53.87
CA THR A 4 23.49 -13.00 -53.66
C THR A 4 23.39 -12.65 -52.17
N GLU A 5 23.55 -11.36 -51.88
CA GLU A 5 23.40 -10.81 -50.53
C GLU A 5 21.93 -10.85 -50.10
N ALA A 6 21.71 -11.41 -48.91
CA ALA A 6 20.40 -11.45 -48.26
C ALA A 6 20.12 -10.10 -47.60
N THR A 7 19.12 -9.38 -48.12
CA THR A 7 18.60 -8.15 -47.52
C THR A 7 17.86 -8.49 -46.22
N THR A 8 18.43 -8.08 -45.09
CA THR A 8 17.81 -8.19 -43.76
C THR A 8 16.85 -7.00 -43.58
N PRO A 9 15.59 -7.18 -43.14
CA PRO A 9 14.71 -6.04 -42.92
C PRO A 9 15.13 -5.27 -41.66
N ALA A 10 15.38 -3.98 -41.84
CA ALA A 10 15.74 -3.05 -40.79
C ALA A 10 14.61 -2.95 -39.75
N SER A 11 14.94 -3.23 -38.48
CA SER A 11 14.04 -2.97 -37.36
C SER A 11 13.89 -1.46 -37.19
N ALA A 12 12.64 -0.98 -37.26
CA ALA A 12 12.33 0.39 -36.90
C ALA A 12 12.52 0.55 -35.39
N SER A 13 13.69 1.05 -34.99
CA SER A 13 13.95 1.43 -33.61
C SER A 13 13.09 2.66 -33.27
N SER A 14 11.93 2.41 -32.65
CA SER A 14 11.16 3.44 -31.96
C SER A 14 12.05 4.05 -30.87
N SER A 15 12.64 5.22 -31.14
CA SER A 15 13.41 5.98 -30.15
C SER A 15 12.45 6.65 -29.17
N THR A 16 11.92 5.89 -28.23
CA THR A 16 11.31 6.45 -27.03
C THR A 16 12.44 7.05 -26.19
N ARG A 17 12.57 8.38 -26.27
CA ARG A 17 13.49 9.19 -25.47
C ARG A 17 13.19 8.88 -23.99
N LYS A 18 13.99 8.03 -23.34
CA LYS A 18 13.79 7.63 -21.94
C LYS A 18 13.83 8.88 -21.05
N ARG A 19 12.66 9.33 -20.61
CA ARG A 19 12.51 10.41 -19.64
C ARG A 19 13.26 9.98 -18.37
N LYS A 20 14.12 10.84 -17.80
CA LYS A 20 14.75 10.53 -16.51
C LYS A 20 13.64 10.35 -15.45
N PRO A 21 13.71 9.32 -14.59
CA PRO A 21 12.75 9.16 -13.51
C PRO A 21 12.84 10.39 -12.60
N LYS A 22 11.69 11.01 -12.33
CA LYS A 22 11.62 12.20 -11.47
C LYS A 22 11.76 11.81 -10.00
N PHE A 23 11.21 10.67 -9.64
CA PHE A 23 11.30 10.14 -8.29
C PHE A 23 12.59 9.34 -8.12
N THR A 24 13.51 9.85 -7.30
CA THR A 24 14.80 9.18 -7.04
C THR A 24 14.76 8.54 -5.67
N GLN A 25 14.76 7.21 -5.65
CA GLN A 25 14.75 6.43 -4.42
C GLN A 25 16.19 6.10 -3.97
N LEU A 26 16.40 5.99 -2.65
CA LEU A 26 17.67 5.57 -2.05
C LEU A 26 18.09 4.16 -2.51
N GLY A 27 19.39 3.86 -2.49
CA GLY A 27 19.90 2.53 -2.82
C GLY A 27 19.65 1.47 -1.72
N ARG A 28 19.41 1.91 -0.48
CA ARG A 28 19.15 1.06 0.70
C ARG A 28 18.20 1.79 1.63
N VAL A 29 17.38 1.03 2.36
CA VAL A 29 16.58 1.56 3.47
C VAL A 29 17.54 2.19 4.49
N PRO A 30 17.31 3.42 4.97
CA PRO A 30 18.08 3.99 6.07
C PRO A 30 18.05 3.11 7.31
N TRP A 31 19.07 3.22 8.17
CA TRP A 31 18.96 2.67 9.53
C TRP A 31 18.28 3.74 10.39
N VAL A 32 17.21 3.37 11.11
CA VAL A 32 16.47 4.30 11.95
C VAL A 32 16.98 4.16 13.39
N PRO A 33 17.61 5.20 13.97
CA PRO A 33 18.04 5.17 15.37
C PRO A 33 16.84 5.00 16.31
N GLU A 34 16.99 4.21 17.37
CA GLU A 34 15.90 3.95 18.32
C GLU A 34 15.37 5.22 18.99
N ARG A 35 16.27 6.15 19.36
CA ARG A 35 15.88 7.46 19.90
C ARG A 35 14.95 8.26 18.98
N LEU A 36 15.09 8.12 17.66
CA LEU A 36 14.20 8.76 16.69
C LEU A 36 12.83 8.07 16.69
N LEU A 37 12.77 6.76 16.87
CA LEU A 37 11.50 6.06 17.04
C LEU A 37 10.83 6.43 18.37
N GLN A 38 11.60 6.56 19.46
CA GLN A 38 11.13 7.00 20.78
C GLN A 38 10.49 8.39 20.71
N GLU A 39 11.18 9.37 20.11
CA GLU A 39 10.70 10.74 19.97
C GLU A 39 9.38 10.84 19.19
N TYR A 40 9.15 9.93 18.24
CA TYR A 40 7.99 9.94 17.37
C TYR A 40 6.95 8.85 17.70
N GLY A 41 7.10 8.11 18.81
CA GLY A 41 6.15 7.07 19.23
C GLY A 41 6.11 5.83 18.32
N GLY A 42 7.16 5.57 17.54
CA GLY A 42 7.22 4.54 16.51
C GLY A 42 7.95 3.25 16.90
N ILE A 43 8.15 2.96 18.18
CA ILE A 43 8.88 1.74 18.59
C ILE A 43 7.99 0.50 18.37
N CYS A 44 8.53 -0.48 17.66
CA CYS A 44 7.95 -1.81 17.53
C CYS A 44 9.08 -2.82 17.30
N ASP A 45 9.32 -3.69 18.28
CA ASP A 45 10.53 -4.53 18.28
C ASP A 45 10.56 -5.56 17.15
N ILE A 46 9.39 -6.08 16.78
CA ILE A 46 9.21 -7.06 15.71
C ILE A 46 9.37 -6.47 14.30
N ASP A 47 9.47 -5.15 14.17
CA ASP A 47 9.60 -4.52 12.85
C ASP A 47 10.95 -4.86 12.19
N SER A 48 10.87 -5.29 10.93
CA SER A 48 12.02 -5.31 10.04
C SER A 48 12.58 -3.90 9.82
N ARG A 49 13.83 -3.79 9.35
CA ARG A 49 14.44 -2.49 8.99
C ARG A 49 13.56 -1.68 8.03
N PHE A 50 12.94 -2.33 7.05
CA PHE A 50 12.02 -1.66 6.11
C PHE A 50 10.78 -1.16 6.85
N ARG A 51 10.13 -2.03 7.63
CA ARG A 51 8.90 -1.68 8.35
C ARG A 51 9.12 -0.56 9.37
N ARG A 52 10.26 -0.54 10.07
CA ARG A 52 10.66 0.57 10.97
C ARG A 52 10.72 1.90 10.23
N ALA A 53 11.38 1.92 9.06
CA ALA A 53 11.48 3.13 8.25
C ALA A 53 10.12 3.55 7.67
N GLN A 54 9.31 2.58 7.23
CA GLN A 54 7.96 2.85 6.72
C GLN A 54 7.04 3.39 7.83
N ARG A 55 7.14 2.86 9.04
CA ARG A 55 6.42 3.34 10.22
C ARG A 55 6.72 4.80 10.51
N LEU A 56 8.01 5.15 10.54
CA LEU A 56 8.40 6.54 10.77
C LEU A 56 7.94 7.45 9.62
N LEU A 57 7.97 6.98 8.37
CA LEU A 57 7.44 7.72 7.23
C LEU A 57 5.94 7.96 7.35
N SER A 58 5.16 6.97 7.80
CA SER A 58 3.74 7.14 8.06
C SER A 58 3.46 8.11 9.21
N VAL A 59 4.24 8.09 10.29
CA VAL A 59 4.12 9.07 11.38
C VAL A 59 4.42 10.49 10.89
N PHE A 60 5.48 10.64 10.10
CA PHE A 60 5.86 11.89 9.47
C PHE A 60 4.78 12.43 8.52
N TRP A 61 4.14 11.56 7.75
CA TRP A 61 2.99 11.90 6.90
C TRP A 61 1.82 12.40 7.74
N MET A 62 1.43 11.66 8.78
CA MET A 62 0.31 12.03 9.64
C MET A 62 0.54 13.37 10.33
N ARG A 63 1.74 13.64 10.83
CA ARG A 63 2.08 14.93 11.44
C ARG A 63 2.00 16.09 10.46
N ASP A 64 2.49 15.93 9.24
CA ASP A 64 2.44 17.00 8.22
C ASP A 64 1.01 17.35 7.79
N HIS A 65 0.08 16.40 7.94
CA HIS A 65 -1.32 16.55 7.55
C HIS A 65 -2.24 16.70 8.78
N GLU A 66 -1.66 16.92 9.97
CA GLU A 66 -2.39 17.12 11.21
C GLU A 66 -3.38 16.00 11.53
N ILE A 67 -3.06 14.76 11.12
CA ILE A 67 -3.90 13.58 11.33
C ILE A 67 -3.69 13.06 12.76
N PRO A 68 -4.73 13.04 13.61
CA PRO A 68 -4.63 12.52 14.97
C PRO A 68 -4.29 11.02 14.98
N THR A 69 -3.41 10.62 15.90
CA THR A 69 -2.96 9.23 16.07
C THR A 69 -3.67 8.56 17.23
N GLY A 70 -3.85 7.23 17.17
CA GLY A 70 -4.57 6.44 18.19
C GLY A 70 -3.89 6.32 19.57
N SER A 71 -2.74 6.95 19.78
CA SER A 71 -2.12 7.03 21.11
C SER A 71 -2.65 8.25 21.87
N ALA A 72 -3.64 8.03 22.73
CA ALA A 72 -3.99 8.92 23.84
C ALA A 72 -3.70 8.20 25.16
N ASP A 73 -2.94 8.87 26.03
CA ASP A 73 -2.55 8.55 27.41
C ASP A 73 -2.89 7.17 28.01
N GLY A 74 -1.84 6.41 28.32
CA GLY A 74 -1.82 5.50 29.48
C GLY A 74 -2.25 4.05 29.26
N ASP A 75 -2.87 3.70 28.14
CA ASP A 75 -3.26 2.30 27.92
C ASP A 75 -2.13 1.48 27.29
N ARG A 76 -1.70 0.42 27.98
CA ARG A 76 -0.70 -0.55 27.49
C ARG A 76 -1.18 -1.33 26.26
N PHE A 77 -2.48 -1.23 25.94
CA PHE A 77 -3.10 -1.78 24.74
C PHE A 77 -3.37 -0.73 23.65
N SER A 78 -2.94 0.53 23.83
CA SER A 78 -3.14 1.59 22.82
C SER A 78 -2.41 1.26 21.51
N HIS A 79 -3.10 1.50 20.39
CA HIS A 79 -2.50 1.36 19.07
C HIS A 79 -1.23 2.22 18.98
N LEU A 80 -0.18 1.66 18.37
CA LEU A 80 1.09 2.37 18.11
C LEU A 80 0.78 3.74 17.49
N ALA A 81 1.57 4.78 17.79
CA ALA A 81 1.39 6.14 17.25
C ALA A 81 1.42 6.21 15.70
N SER A 82 1.70 5.09 15.05
CA SER A 82 1.57 4.89 13.62
C SER A 82 0.16 4.48 13.16
N HIS A 83 -0.85 4.38 14.03
CA HIS A 83 -2.26 4.23 13.67
C HIS A 83 -2.98 5.56 13.83
N LEU A 84 -4.02 5.75 13.03
CA LEU A 84 -4.93 6.88 13.18
C LEU A 84 -5.77 6.71 14.45
N SER A 85 -6.26 7.81 15.03
CA SER A 85 -7.31 7.74 16.03
C SER A 85 -8.62 7.23 15.41
N ALA A 86 -9.56 6.79 16.24
CA ALA A 86 -10.88 6.36 15.76
C ALA A 86 -11.58 7.45 14.94
N ASP A 87 -11.67 8.68 15.48
CA ASP A 87 -12.27 9.82 14.79
C ASP A 87 -11.58 10.15 13.45
N ALA A 88 -10.24 10.05 13.41
CA ALA A 88 -9.47 10.29 12.20
C ALA A 88 -9.69 9.19 11.14
N ALA A 89 -9.84 7.94 11.58
CA ALA A 89 -10.16 6.80 10.73
C ALA A 89 -11.59 6.91 10.17
N GLU A 90 -12.57 7.26 11.01
CA GLU A 90 -13.96 7.51 10.61
C GLU A 90 -14.09 8.70 9.65
N ALA A 91 -13.28 9.75 9.85
CA ALA A 91 -13.20 10.87 8.92
C ALA A 91 -12.50 10.52 7.59
N GLY A 92 -11.95 9.31 7.44
CA GLY A 92 -11.32 8.84 6.21
C GLY A 92 -9.91 9.39 5.96
N LEU A 93 -9.21 9.88 7.00
CA LEU A 93 -7.90 10.52 6.84
C LEU A 93 -6.78 9.54 6.43
N ASN A 94 -7.08 8.24 6.39
CA ASN A 94 -6.19 7.24 5.81
C ASN A 94 -6.19 7.27 4.26
N PHE A 95 -7.13 7.99 3.63
CA PHE A 95 -7.21 8.13 2.18
C PHE A 95 -6.75 9.51 1.71
N HIS A 96 -6.28 9.61 0.46
CA HIS A 96 -5.78 10.89 -0.07
C HIS A 96 -6.88 11.91 -0.37
N SER A 97 -8.13 11.48 -0.53
CA SER A 97 -9.25 12.38 -0.72
C SER A 97 -10.55 11.80 -0.15
N PRO A 98 -11.57 12.66 0.10
CA PRO A 98 -12.89 12.21 0.51
C PRO A 98 -13.54 11.26 -0.50
N GLU A 99 -13.30 11.43 -1.80
CA GLU A 99 -13.83 10.56 -2.85
C GLU A 99 -13.23 9.15 -2.75
N LEU A 100 -11.94 9.03 -2.41
CA LEU A 100 -11.30 7.73 -2.19
C LEU A 100 -11.82 7.06 -0.91
N HIS A 101 -12.08 7.84 0.13
CA HIS A 101 -12.72 7.32 1.33
C HIS A 101 -14.12 6.78 1.02
N LEU A 102 -14.96 7.55 0.34
CA LEU A 102 -16.30 7.11 -0.08
C LEU A 102 -16.25 5.87 -0.98
N LEU A 103 -15.27 5.80 -1.89
CA LEU A 103 -15.05 4.62 -2.71
C LEU A 103 -14.73 3.39 -1.85
N ALA A 104 -13.84 3.52 -0.86
CA ALA A 104 -13.51 2.43 0.05
C ALA A 104 -14.73 1.95 0.84
N LEU A 105 -15.50 2.87 1.44
CA LEU A 105 -16.72 2.52 2.18
C LEU A 105 -17.71 1.79 1.28
N ARG A 106 -17.94 2.31 0.07
CA ARG A 106 -18.85 1.72 -0.89
C ARG A 106 -18.42 0.32 -1.32
N GLU A 107 -17.20 0.18 -1.85
CA GLU A 107 -16.80 -1.06 -2.54
C GLU A 107 -16.27 -2.14 -1.59
N LEU A 108 -15.63 -1.76 -0.47
CA LEU A 108 -15.00 -2.72 0.45
C LEU A 108 -15.83 -2.99 1.72
N LEU A 109 -16.74 -2.09 2.13
CA LEU A 109 -17.56 -2.31 3.33
C LEU A 109 -19.02 -2.63 3.00
N LEU A 110 -19.65 -1.85 2.09
CA LEU A 110 -21.08 -1.98 1.77
C LEU A 110 -21.36 -2.97 0.65
N MET A 111 -20.60 -2.91 -0.45
CA MET A 111 -20.82 -3.68 -1.68
C MET A 111 -19.76 -4.77 -1.90
N ARG A 112 -19.05 -5.17 -0.83
CA ARG A 112 -18.04 -6.23 -0.90
C ARG A 112 -18.68 -7.56 -1.32
N GLU A 113 -17.89 -8.38 -2.00
CA GLU A 113 -18.33 -9.71 -2.39
C GLU A 113 -18.69 -10.58 -1.16
N GLU A 114 -19.59 -11.54 -1.33
CA GLU A 114 -19.91 -12.48 -0.26
C GLU A 114 -18.64 -13.19 0.22
N ASP A 115 -18.50 -13.36 1.54
CA ASP A 115 -17.32 -13.94 2.19
C ASP A 115 -15.99 -13.17 2.00
N ALA A 116 -16.06 -11.90 1.56
CA ALA A 116 -14.91 -11.02 1.42
C ALA A 116 -14.14 -10.84 2.72
N ALA A 117 -12.82 -11.02 2.67
CA ALA A 117 -11.95 -10.94 3.84
C ALA A 117 -11.46 -9.51 4.09
N VAL A 118 -12.38 -8.55 4.15
CA VAL A 118 -12.06 -7.15 4.42
C VAL A 118 -12.00 -6.91 5.93
N ASP A 119 -10.81 -6.57 6.41
CA ASP A 119 -10.54 -6.09 7.77
C ASP A 119 -10.71 -4.57 7.82
N GLU A 120 -11.78 -4.12 8.47
CA GLU A 120 -12.21 -2.72 8.53
C GLU A 120 -11.20 -1.84 9.29
N ASP A 121 -10.73 -2.31 10.46
CA ASP A 121 -9.73 -1.58 11.25
C ASP A 121 -8.43 -1.43 10.46
N ARG A 122 -7.99 -2.49 9.78
CA ARG A 122 -6.80 -2.47 8.93
C ARG A 122 -6.97 -1.56 7.72
N LEU A 123 -8.18 -1.43 7.18
CA LEU A 123 -8.50 -0.54 6.06
C LEU A 123 -8.51 0.93 6.49
N LEU A 124 -9.21 1.25 7.58
CA LEU A 124 -9.49 2.63 7.98
C LEU A 124 -8.40 3.24 8.89
N SER A 125 -7.79 2.45 9.77
CA SER A 125 -6.92 2.99 10.84
C SER A 125 -5.42 2.71 10.66
N ASN A 126 -5.04 1.73 9.84
CA ASN A 126 -3.65 1.27 9.74
C ASN A 126 -2.95 1.76 8.44
N PRO A 127 -2.17 2.86 8.49
CA PRO A 127 -1.49 3.42 7.31
C PRO A 127 -0.28 2.59 6.84
N LEU A 128 0.06 1.50 7.54
CA LEU A 128 1.11 0.55 7.12
C LEU A 128 0.56 -0.66 6.36
N SER A 129 -0.77 -0.76 6.24
CA SER A 129 -1.44 -1.83 5.53
C SER A 129 -1.42 -1.60 4.01
N SER A 130 -1.29 -2.69 3.25
CA SER A 130 -1.49 -2.67 1.79
C SER A 130 -2.93 -2.34 1.38
N MET A 131 -3.95 -2.59 2.20
CA MET A 131 -5.36 -2.35 1.85
C MET A 131 -5.67 -0.86 1.57
N PRO A 132 -5.38 0.10 2.47
CA PRO A 132 -5.54 1.52 2.15
C PRO A 132 -4.57 1.99 1.06
N LEU A 133 -3.39 1.36 0.93
CA LEU A 133 -2.50 1.64 -0.19
C LEU A 133 -3.14 1.26 -1.52
N ALA A 134 -3.79 0.10 -1.63
CA ALA A 134 -4.48 -0.34 -2.83
C ALA A 134 -5.57 0.66 -3.24
N VAL A 135 -6.36 1.16 -2.29
CA VAL A 135 -7.35 2.22 -2.55
C VAL A 135 -6.67 3.52 -2.99
N ASN A 136 -5.62 3.96 -2.31
CA ASN A 136 -4.91 5.20 -2.68
C ASN A 136 -4.22 5.12 -4.04
N LEU A 137 -3.79 3.92 -4.46
CA LEU A 137 -3.17 3.70 -5.77
C LEU A 137 -4.17 3.58 -6.91
N PHE A 138 -5.21 2.76 -6.72
CA PHE A 138 -6.12 2.36 -7.79
C PHE A 138 -7.46 3.09 -7.76
N GLY A 139 -7.81 3.74 -6.64
CA GLY A 139 -9.04 4.50 -6.52
C GLY A 139 -9.15 5.63 -7.56
N PRO A 140 -8.10 6.43 -7.82
CA PRO A 140 -8.14 7.42 -8.90
C PRO A 140 -8.40 6.79 -10.29
N LEU A 141 -7.88 5.58 -10.53
CA LEU A 141 -8.09 4.84 -11.78
C LEU A 141 -9.50 4.23 -11.88
N ALA A 142 -10.11 3.89 -10.74
CA ALA A 142 -11.49 3.41 -10.66
C ALA A 142 -12.49 4.55 -10.85
N LEU A 143 -12.19 5.74 -10.31
CA LEU A 143 -13.01 6.94 -10.45
C LEU A 143 -12.92 7.54 -11.87
N ASP A 144 -11.76 7.48 -12.52
CA ASP A 144 -11.57 7.84 -13.93
C ASP A 144 -10.87 6.71 -14.70
N THR A 145 -11.67 5.88 -15.38
CA THR A 145 -11.15 4.75 -16.16
C THR A 145 -10.37 5.18 -17.42
N LYS A 146 -10.57 6.40 -17.93
CA LYS A 146 -9.74 6.93 -19.03
C LYS A 146 -8.34 7.26 -18.51
N PHE A 147 -8.26 7.85 -17.33
CA PHE A 147 -7.00 8.02 -16.63
C PHE A 147 -6.35 6.67 -16.30
N GLY A 148 -7.10 5.72 -15.76
CA GLY A 148 -6.63 4.35 -15.53
C GLY A 148 -6.08 3.65 -16.77
N SER A 149 -6.72 3.86 -17.91
CA SER A 149 -6.24 3.37 -19.20
C SER A 149 -4.88 3.97 -19.58
N LYS A 150 -4.65 5.27 -19.30
CA LYS A 150 -3.37 5.93 -19.58
C LYS A 150 -2.26 5.37 -18.69
N VAL A 151 -2.53 5.20 -17.39
CA VAL A 151 -1.57 4.67 -16.41
C VAL A 151 -1.19 3.24 -16.75
N LEU A 152 -2.18 2.34 -16.90
CA LEU A 152 -1.90 0.92 -17.12
C LEU A 152 -1.25 0.64 -18.48
N ARG A 153 -1.51 1.45 -19.52
CA ARG A 153 -0.77 1.36 -20.78
C ARG A 153 0.73 1.63 -20.65
N GLN A 154 1.18 2.39 -19.65
CA GLN A 154 2.61 2.57 -19.42
C GLN A 154 3.27 1.31 -18.85
N LEU A 155 2.52 0.54 -18.06
CA LEU A 155 3.01 -0.65 -17.38
C LEU A 155 2.82 -1.91 -18.22
N LEU A 156 1.69 -2.01 -18.91
CA LEU A 156 1.19 -3.18 -19.62
C LEU A 156 0.71 -2.83 -21.04
N PRO A 157 1.56 -2.22 -21.90
CA PRO A 157 1.15 -1.72 -23.22
C PRO A 157 0.59 -2.81 -24.14
N ASP A 158 1.09 -4.04 -24.02
CA ASP A 158 0.71 -5.15 -24.88
C ASP A 158 -0.56 -5.88 -24.42
N PHE A 159 -1.07 -5.55 -23.23
CA PHE A 159 -2.24 -6.21 -22.64
C PHE A 159 -3.42 -5.26 -22.42
N VAL A 160 -3.18 -3.99 -22.06
CA VAL A 160 -4.24 -3.05 -21.72
C VAL A 160 -4.40 -2.02 -22.83
N HIS A 161 -5.58 -1.95 -23.44
CA HIS A 161 -5.98 -0.81 -24.27
C HIS A 161 -6.83 0.18 -23.48
N SER A 162 -7.86 -0.29 -22.79
CA SER A 162 -8.74 0.55 -21.98
C SER A 162 -9.22 -0.17 -20.73
N VAL A 163 -9.23 0.53 -19.60
CA VAL A 163 -9.89 0.10 -18.37
C VAL A 163 -11.39 0.30 -18.50
N GLN A 164 -12.16 -0.71 -18.09
CA GLN A 164 -13.61 -0.72 -18.13
C GLN A 164 -14.20 -0.61 -16.71
N ARG A 165 -13.66 -1.38 -15.77
CA ARG A 165 -14.12 -1.43 -14.37
C ARG A 165 -12.99 -1.92 -13.47
N VAL A 166 -13.02 -1.50 -12.20
CA VAL A 166 -12.21 -2.07 -11.12
C VAL A 166 -13.16 -2.75 -10.13
N ALA A 167 -12.88 -4.00 -9.78
CA ALA A 167 -13.48 -4.73 -8.68
C ALA A 167 -12.45 -4.89 -7.55
N TRP A 168 -12.91 -4.86 -6.31
CA TRP A 168 -12.08 -4.80 -5.10
C TRP A 168 -12.27 -6.05 -4.27
N GLU A 169 -11.18 -6.56 -3.67
CA GLU A 169 -11.17 -7.82 -2.92
C GLU A 169 -11.89 -8.93 -3.71
N HIS A 170 -11.44 -9.16 -4.94
CA HIS A 170 -12.17 -9.97 -5.90
C HIS A 170 -11.69 -11.41 -5.89
N SER A 171 -12.64 -12.36 -5.90
CA SER A 171 -12.34 -13.76 -6.14
C SER A 171 -13.21 -14.33 -7.27
N PRO A 172 -12.62 -14.85 -8.36
CA PRO A 172 -13.38 -15.42 -9.48
C PRO A 172 -14.12 -16.74 -9.13
N GLY A 173 -13.84 -17.30 -7.95
CA GLY A 173 -14.20 -18.67 -7.60
C GLY A 173 -14.20 -18.95 -6.12
N ARG A 174 -14.63 -17.98 -5.30
CA ARG A 174 -14.61 -18.11 -3.84
C ARG A 174 -15.37 -19.35 -3.39
N LYS A 175 -14.68 -20.23 -2.65
CA LYS A 175 -15.15 -21.54 -2.15
C LYS A 175 -15.62 -22.51 -3.25
N ASP A 176 -15.46 -22.19 -4.53
CA ASP A 176 -15.91 -23.02 -5.65
C ASP A 176 -14.89 -24.14 -5.93
N PRO A 177 -15.32 -25.41 -6.04
CA PRO A 177 -14.45 -26.54 -6.32
C PRO A 177 -13.79 -26.54 -7.70
N ARG A 178 -14.32 -25.77 -8.67
CA ARG A 178 -13.63 -25.53 -9.95
C ARG A 178 -12.35 -24.71 -9.79
N TYR A 179 -12.18 -24.08 -8.63
CA TYR A 179 -11.01 -23.28 -8.24
C TYR A 179 -10.24 -23.98 -7.12
N LEU A 180 -9.92 -23.28 -6.03
CA LEU A 180 -9.13 -23.83 -4.92
C LEU A 180 -9.99 -24.27 -3.72
N SER A 181 -11.32 -24.18 -3.81
CA SER A 181 -12.24 -24.45 -2.69
C SER A 181 -11.89 -23.65 -1.42
N ASP A 182 -11.39 -22.41 -1.58
CA ASP A 182 -10.95 -21.56 -0.49
C ASP A 182 -11.35 -20.10 -0.69
N ARG A 183 -10.86 -19.22 0.17
CA ARG A 183 -11.17 -17.78 0.14
C ARG A 183 -10.04 -16.96 -0.50
N THR A 184 -9.22 -17.55 -1.37
CA THR A 184 -8.20 -16.81 -2.11
C THR A 184 -8.88 -15.71 -2.93
N ALA A 185 -8.36 -14.50 -2.82
CA ALA A 185 -8.83 -13.32 -3.51
C ALA A 185 -7.65 -12.43 -3.84
N PHE A 186 -7.84 -11.55 -4.81
CA PHE A 186 -6.90 -10.49 -5.15
C PHE A 186 -7.32 -9.19 -4.49
N ASP A 187 -6.37 -8.31 -4.18
CA ASP A 187 -6.69 -6.95 -3.77
C ASP A 187 -7.61 -6.27 -4.80
N LEU A 188 -7.35 -6.45 -6.11
CA LEU A 188 -8.19 -5.95 -7.18
C LEU A 188 -8.28 -6.89 -8.39
N ALA A 189 -9.38 -6.77 -9.14
CA ALA A 189 -9.51 -7.23 -10.52
C ALA A 189 -9.90 -6.06 -11.44
N ILE A 190 -9.05 -5.75 -12.41
CA ILE A 190 -9.26 -4.65 -13.36
C ILE A 190 -9.72 -5.23 -14.69
N HIS A 191 -10.99 -5.02 -15.02
CA HIS A 191 -11.55 -5.38 -16.30
C HIS A 191 -11.05 -4.41 -17.37
N VAL A 192 -10.51 -4.95 -18.45
CA VAL A 192 -9.91 -4.19 -19.54
C VAL A 192 -10.40 -4.69 -20.90
N ALA A 193 -10.29 -3.85 -21.92
CA ALA A 193 -10.17 -4.31 -23.30
C ALA A 193 -8.69 -4.38 -23.66
N THR A 194 -8.30 -5.43 -24.37
CA THR A 194 -6.95 -5.60 -24.92
C THR A 194 -6.74 -4.74 -26.16
N PRO A 195 -5.50 -4.54 -26.64
CA PRO A 195 -5.24 -3.86 -27.92
C PRO A 195 -5.94 -4.49 -29.13
N GLN A 196 -6.30 -5.78 -29.04
CA GLN A 196 -7.05 -6.50 -30.06
C GLN A 196 -8.58 -6.34 -29.92
N GLY A 197 -9.05 -5.63 -28.88
CA GLY A 197 -10.47 -5.41 -28.61
C GLY A 197 -11.14 -6.52 -27.80
N GLU A 198 -10.39 -7.52 -27.35
CA GLU A 198 -10.91 -8.63 -26.55
C GLU A 198 -11.07 -8.22 -25.07
N PRO A 199 -12.04 -8.77 -24.34
CA PRO A 199 -12.10 -8.62 -22.88
C PRO A 199 -10.87 -9.23 -22.21
N GLY A 200 -10.40 -8.62 -21.14
CA GLY A 200 -9.34 -9.18 -20.29
C GLY A 200 -9.49 -8.73 -18.85
N ILE A 201 -8.79 -9.42 -17.94
CA ILE A 201 -8.71 -9.02 -16.53
C ILE A 201 -7.24 -8.93 -16.10
N VAL A 202 -6.88 -7.82 -15.46
CA VAL A 202 -5.61 -7.70 -14.72
C VAL A 202 -5.92 -7.91 -13.24
N TYR A 203 -5.52 -9.06 -12.71
CA TYR A 203 -5.58 -9.34 -11.27
C TYR A 203 -4.36 -8.70 -10.59
N VAL A 204 -4.59 -8.06 -9.45
CA VAL A 204 -3.58 -7.25 -8.77
C VAL A 204 -3.44 -7.67 -7.32
N GLU A 205 -2.20 -7.91 -6.88
CA GLU A 205 -1.84 -8.03 -5.47
C GLU A 205 -0.87 -6.92 -5.07
N VAL A 206 -1.12 -6.24 -3.96
CA VAL A 206 -0.32 -5.13 -3.46
C VAL A 206 0.27 -5.49 -2.10
N LYS A 207 1.57 -5.28 -1.96
CA LYS A 207 2.30 -5.35 -0.69
C LYS A 207 2.85 -3.97 -0.33
N LEU A 208 2.93 -3.67 0.95
CA LEU A 208 3.55 -2.47 1.51
C LEU A 208 4.64 -2.85 2.53
N SER A 209 4.24 -3.09 3.78
CA SER A 209 5.15 -3.22 4.93
C SER A 209 5.27 -4.64 5.47
N GLU A 210 4.60 -5.59 4.83
CA GLU A 210 4.61 -7.01 5.16
C GLU A 210 6.03 -7.57 5.06
N ASP A 211 6.35 -8.52 5.94
CA ASP A 211 7.62 -9.26 5.92
C ASP A 211 7.52 -10.62 5.22
N LEU A 212 6.30 -11.02 4.85
CA LEU A 212 5.94 -12.29 4.21
C LEU A 212 6.28 -13.54 5.03
N LEU A 213 6.31 -13.40 6.37
CA LEU A 213 6.55 -14.49 7.32
C LEU A 213 5.27 -14.92 8.07
N GLY A 214 4.11 -14.45 7.60
CA GLY A 214 2.82 -14.84 8.17
C GLY A 214 2.54 -16.34 8.04
N PRO A 215 1.51 -16.84 8.75
CA PRO A 215 1.13 -18.23 8.66
C PRO A 215 0.73 -18.59 7.22
N VAL A 216 1.26 -19.71 6.73
CA VAL A 216 0.81 -20.31 5.47
C VAL A 216 -0.57 -20.93 5.64
N ALA A 217 -1.34 -20.97 4.55
CA ALA A 217 -2.56 -21.75 4.53
C ALA A 217 -2.25 -23.22 4.82
N ARG A 218 -3.15 -23.91 5.54
CA ARG A 218 -3.07 -25.36 5.69
C ARG A 218 -3.15 -25.98 4.29
N TRP A 219 -2.14 -26.80 3.95
CA TRP A 219 -2.10 -27.48 2.66
C TRP A 219 -3.31 -28.39 2.44
N ARG A 220 -3.87 -28.35 1.23
CA ARG A 220 -5.04 -29.13 0.80
C ARG A 220 -4.72 -29.88 -0.48
N ASP A 221 -5.35 -31.04 -0.69
CA ASP A 221 -5.14 -31.84 -1.90
C ASP A 221 -5.46 -31.04 -3.18
N ARG A 222 -6.51 -30.20 -3.12
CA ARG A 222 -6.90 -29.33 -4.23
C ARG A 222 -5.78 -28.38 -4.70
N TYR A 223 -4.89 -27.95 -3.79
CA TYR A 223 -3.75 -27.11 -4.18
C TYR A 223 -2.75 -27.88 -5.04
N SER A 224 -2.46 -29.13 -4.66
CA SER A 224 -1.61 -30.01 -5.46
C SER A 224 -2.22 -30.24 -6.85
N GLU A 225 -3.52 -30.57 -6.91
CA GLU A 225 -4.22 -30.77 -8.18
C GLU A 225 -4.17 -29.53 -9.07
N ALA A 226 -4.48 -28.36 -8.50
CA ALA A 226 -4.47 -27.09 -9.23
C ALA A 226 -3.08 -26.75 -9.77
N LEU A 227 -2.00 -26.99 -9.01
CA LEU A 227 -0.63 -26.75 -9.48
C LEU A 227 -0.28 -27.55 -10.75
N HIS A 228 -0.79 -28.78 -10.88
CA HIS A 228 -0.63 -29.62 -12.07
C HIS A 228 -1.59 -29.22 -13.20
N GLU A 229 -2.83 -28.85 -12.86
CA GLU A 229 -3.89 -28.47 -13.81
C GLU A 229 -3.56 -27.21 -14.61
N VAL A 230 -3.09 -26.15 -13.93
CA VAL A 230 -2.88 -24.83 -14.54
C VAL A 230 -1.67 -24.77 -15.47
N LYS A 231 -0.76 -25.75 -15.39
CA LYS A 231 0.44 -25.90 -16.26
C LYS A 231 1.28 -24.63 -16.38
N LEU A 232 1.40 -23.88 -15.28
CA LEU A 232 2.17 -22.63 -15.23
C LEU A 232 3.61 -22.84 -14.75
N TYR A 233 3.90 -23.96 -14.08
CA TYR A 233 5.12 -24.13 -13.28
C TYR A 233 6.12 -25.06 -13.96
N LYS A 234 7.42 -24.74 -13.82
CA LYS A 234 8.53 -25.61 -14.24
C LYS A 234 8.52 -26.94 -13.50
N ASN A 235 8.21 -26.87 -12.20
CA ASN A 235 8.04 -28.03 -11.34
C ASN A 235 6.87 -27.76 -10.38
N PRO A 236 5.65 -28.27 -10.69
CA PRO A 236 4.48 -28.14 -9.83
C PRO A 236 4.67 -28.68 -8.41
N ASP A 237 5.60 -29.63 -8.20
CA ASP A 237 5.85 -30.25 -6.89
C ASP A 237 6.97 -29.55 -6.10
N SER A 238 7.46 -28.40 -6.58
CA SER A 238 8.53 -27.64 -5.93
C SER A 238 8.14 -27.21 -4.50
N PRO A 239 8.90 -27.59 -3.45
CA PRO A 239 8.59 -27.21 -2.07
C PRO A 239 8.55 -25.70 -1.84
N ILE A 240 9.22 -24.92 -2.69
CA ILE A 240 9.26 -23.46 -2.58
C ILE A 240 7.88 -22.84 -2.79
N LEU A 241 7.01 -23.46 -3.59
CA LEU A 241 5.64 -23.03 -3.82
C LEU A 241 4.80 -23.13 -2.54
N ARG A 242 5.24 -23.93 -1.56
CA ARG A 242 4.56 -24.10 -0.26
C ARG A 242 5.10 -23.18 0.83
N SER A 243 6.14 -22.39 0.53
CA SER A 243 6.79 -21.53 1.51
C SER A 243 6.01 -20.23 1.74
N ALA A 244 6.05 -19.70 2.96
CA ALA A 244 5.31 -18.50 3.37
C ALA A 244 5.36 -17.31 2.39
N PRO A 245 6.52 -16.96 1.78
CA PRO A 245 6.57 -15.83 0.86
C PRO A 245 5.92 -16.07 -0.50
N ILE A 246 5.67 -17.33 -0.87
CA ILE A 246 5.32 -17.75 -2.23
C ILE A 246 3.93 -18.40 -2.30
N GLU A 247 3.51 -19.03 -1.21
CA GLU A 247 2.23 -19.75 -1.08
C GLU A 247 1.03 -18.92 -1.56
N GLN A 248 0.94 -17.67 -1.11
CA GLN A 248 -0.15 -16.78 -1.52
C GLN A 248 -0.13 -16.50 -3.04
N LEU A 249 1.07 -16.21 -3.60
CA LEU A 249 1.22 -15.86 -5.01
C LEU A 249 0.83 -17.02 -5.93
N PHE A 250 1.18 -18.26 -5.57
CA PHE A 250 0.76 -19.41 -6.39
C PHE A 250 -0.76 -19.57 -6.36
N ARG A 251 -1.40 -19.42 -5.18
CA ARG A 251 -2.86 -19.59 -5.07
C ARG A 251 -3.58 -18.58 -5.95
N GLU A 252 -3.15 -17.32 -5.86
CA GLU A 252 -3.64 -16.23 -6.69
C GLU A 252 -3.43 -16.50 -8.18
N HIS A 253 -2.21 -16.86 -8.60
CA HIS A 253 -1.97 -17.13 -10.02
C HIS A 253 -2.75 -18.35 -10.53
N ALA A 254 -2.91 -19.38 -9.71
CA ALA A 254 -3.70 -20.55 -10.04
C ALA A 254 -5.18 -20.19 -10.27
N ILE A 255 -5.81 -19.40 -9.38
CA ILE A 255 -7.20 -18.98 -9.60
C ILE A 255 -7.34 -18.03 -10.80
N ALA A 256 -6.32 -17.22 -11.11
CA ALA A 256 -6.33 -16.41 -12.33
C ALA A 256 -6.31 -17.29 -13.58
N GLN A 257 -5.46 -18.33 -13.63
CA GLN A 257 -5.43 -19.26 -14.76
C GLN A 257 -6.72 -20.07 -14.88
N LEU A 258 -7.25 -20.57 -13.76
CA LEU A 258 -8.53 -21.29 -13.74
C LEU A 258 -9.69 -20.41 -14.18
N SER A 259 -9.62 -19.09 -14.02
CA SER A 259 -10.63 -18.16 -14.56
C SER A 259 -10.64 -18.17 -16.09
N VAL A 260 -9.46 -18.30 -16.72
CA VAL A 260 -9.34 -18.43 -18.17
C VAL A 260 -9.76 -19.82 -18.62
N ASP A 261 -9.26 -20.87 -17.96
CA ASP A 261 -9.53 -22.26 -18.31
C ASP A 261 -11.03 -22.60 -18.19
N ASN A 262 -11.73 -22.01 -17.21
CA ASN A 262 -13.17 -22.15 -17.03
C ASN A 262 -14.01 -21.18 -17.89
N GLY A 263 -13.39 -20.38 -18.75
CA GLY A 263 -14.08 -19.50 -19.70
C GLY A 263 -14.74 -18.26 -19.09
N ILE A 264 -14.35 -17.83 -17.89
CA ILE A 264 -14.88 -16.60 -17.27
C ILE A 264 -14.37 -15.37 -17.99
N VAL A 265 -13.11 -15.39 -18.42
CA VAL A 265 -12.47 -14.33 -19.20
C VAL A 265 -11.56 -14.99 -20.24
N PRO A 266 -11.51 -14.50 -21.48
CA PRO A 266 -10.67 -15.14 -22.50
C PRO A 266 -9.17 -14.95 -22.23
N ARG A 267 -8.79 -13.86 -21.53
CA ARG A 267 -7.40 -13.53 -21.22
C ARG A 267 -7.29 -12.88 -19.84
N ALA A 268 -6.25 -13.24 -19.10
CA ALA A 268 -5.93 -12.57 -17.85
C ALA A 268 -4.43 -12.34 -17.69
N MET A 269 -4.09 -11.43 -16.79
CA MET A 269 -2.73 -11.18 -16.33
C MET A 269 -2.74 -11.05 -14.82
N PHE A 270 -1.73 -11.60 -14.16
CA PHE A 270 -1.53 -11.41 -12.73
C PHE A 270 -0.35 -10.47 -12.51
N ILE A 271 -0.58 -9.38 -11.78
CA ILE A 271 0.48 -8.46 -11.39
C ILE A 271 0.62 -8.34 -9.88
N ALA A 272 1.86 -8.21 -9.41
CA ALA A 272 2.15 -7.89 -8.02
C ALA A 272 2.90 -6.55 -7.91
N ILE A 273 2.57 -5.75 -6.90
CA ILE A 273 3.17 -4.43 -6.67
C ILE A 273 3.73 -4.37 -5.26
N GLY A 274 4.95 -3.84 -5.10
CA GLY A 274 5.48 -3.55 -3.77
C GLY A 274 6.62 -2.53 -3.79
N PRO A 275 6.98 -1.92 -2.65
CA PRO A 275 8.05 -0.93 -2.60
C PRO A 275 9.39 -1.52 -3.04
N ARG A 276 10.17 -0.79 -3.84
CA ARG A 276 11.51 -1.21 -4.28
C ARG A 276 12.45 -1.52 -3.11
N LEU A 277 12.30 -0.78 -2.02
CA LEU A 277 13.11 -0.93 -0.83
C LEU A 277 12.63 -2.04 0.12
N ASN A 278 11.41 -2.58 -0.05
CA ASN A 278 10.99 -3.79 0.66
C ASN A 278 11.60 -5.02 -0.05
N ARG A 279 12.88 -5.28 0.26
CA ARG A 279 13.66 -6.32 -0.42
C ARG A 279 13.13 -7.73 -0.23
N ARG A 280 12.37 -8.01 0.84
CA ARG A 280 11.75 -9.32 1.07
C ARG A 280 10.62 -9.55 0.06
N VAL A 281 9.72 -8.58 -0.06
CA VAL A 281 8.66 -8.58 -1.08
C VAL A 281 9.24 -8.69 -2.48
N GLN A 282 10.21 -7.84 -2.81
CA GLN A 282 10.84 -7.87 -4.13
C GLN A 282 11.58 -9.20 -4.41
N ALA A 283 12.16 -9.83 -3.39
CA ALA A 283 12.78 -11.14 -3.53
C ALA A 283 11.74 -12.24 -3.76
N ALA A 284 10.63 -12.23 -3.01
CA ALA A 284 9.54 -13.18 -3.18
C ALA A 284 8.98 -13.13 -4.60
N PHE A 285 8.73 -11.94 -5.15
CA PHE A 285 8.26 -11.79 -6.53
C PHE A 285 9.23 -12.38 -7.56
N ARG A 286 10.53 -12.11 -7.42
CA ARG A 286 11.55 -12.66 -8.33
C ARG A 286 11.69 -14.17 -8.21
N VAL A 287 11.66 -14.69 -6.98
CA VAL A 287 11.73 -16.13 -6.72
C VAL A 287 10.51 -16.81 -7.33
N TYR A 288 9.31 -16.28 -7.10
CA TYR A 288 8.09 -16.82 -7.69
C TYR A 288 8.13 -16.81 -9.22
N ALA A 289 8.51 -15.68 -9.84
CA ALA A 289 8.65 -15.58 -11.28
C ALA A 289 9.63 -16.61 -11.87
N ASN A 290 10.67 -16.99 -11.11
CA ASN A 290 11.64 -18.00 -11.53
C ASN A 290 11.07 -19.43 -11.48
N GLU A 291 9.97 -19.71 -10.79
CA GLU A 291 9.31 -21.02 -10.77
C GLU A 291 8.39 -21.24 -11.99
N LEU A 292 8.03 -20.17 -12.69
CA LEU A 292 7.10 -20.21 -13.82
C LEU A 292 7.78 -20.65 -15.12
N LEU A 293 7.03 -21.35 -15.96
CA LEU A 293 7.41 -21.62 -17.34
C LEU A 293 7.52 -20.29 -18.11
N PRO A 294 8.41 -20.19 -19.11
CA PRO A 294 8.40 -19.06 -20.02
C PRO A 294 7.04 -18.96 -20.69
N VAL A 295 6.41 -17.78 -20.64
CA VAL A 295 5.22 -17.52 -21.45
C VAL A 295 5.72 -17.29 -22.87
N ASP A 296 5.50 -18.25 -23.76
CA ASP A 296 5.64 -17.99 -25.18
C ASP A 296 4.47 -17.11 -25.63
N GLY A 297 4.74 -16.07 -26.43
CA GLY A 297 3.71 -15.16 -26.93
C GLY A 297 2.70 -15.82 -27.89
N THR A 298 2.75 -17.14 -28.01
CA THR A 298 1.95 -17.98 -28.90
C THR A 298 0.67 -18.49 -28.26
N ASP A 299 0.63 -18.67 -26.92
CA ASP A 299 -0.59 -19.04 -26.20
C ASP A 299 -1.14 -17.84 -25.39
N PRO A 300 -2.08 -17.06 -25.95
CA PRO A 300 -2.65 -15.89 -25.26
C PRO A 300 -3.54 -16.27 -24.06
N THR A 301 -3.84 -17.57 -23.86
CA THR A 301 -4.67 -18.08 -22.75
C THR A 301 -3.87 -18.36 -21.49
N ARG A 302 -2.54 -18.35 -21.57
CA ARG A 302 -1.68 -18.46 -20.38
C ARG A 302 -1.59 -17.13 -19.67
N VAL A 303 -1.98 -17.14 -18.40
CA VAL A 303 -1.92 -15.96 -17.53
C VAL A 303 -0.47 -15.69 -17.21
N ALA A 304 0.07 -14.57 -17.70
CA ALA A 304 1.41 -14.13 -17.36
C ALA A 304 1.45 -13.54 -15.94
N PHE A 305 2.58 -13.71 -15.26
CA PHE A 305 2.90 -12.99 -14.03
C PHE A 305 3.90 -11.86 -14.32
N GLN A 306 3.60 -10.65 -13.87
CA GLN A 306 4.56 -9.54 -13.85
C GLN A 306 4.58 -8.90 -12.46
N HIS A 307 5.70 -8.26 -12.11
CA HIS A 307 5.75 -7.52 -10.86
C HIS A 307 6.40 -6.16 -11.04
N PHE A 308 5.86 -5.16 -10.35
CA PHE A 308 6.31 -3.77 -10.42
C PHE A 308 6.72 -3.25 -9.06
N THR A 309 7.65 -2.30 -9.08
CA THR A 309 7.92 -1.49 -7.90
C THR A 309 6.82 -0.46 -7.72
N LEU A 310 6.43 -0.15 -6.48
CA LEU A 310 5.49 0.93 -6.17
C LEU A 310 5.91 2.25 -6.83
N GLU A 311 7.21 2.53 -6.82
CA GLU A 311 7.80 3.69 -7.47
C GLU A 311 7.53 3.75 -8.98
N ALA A 312 7.53 2.61 -9.68
CA ALA A 312 7.25 2.55 -11.12
C ALA A 312 5.77 2.82 -11.41
N PHE A 313 4.87 2.38 -10.52
CA PHE A 313 3.46 2.71 -10.62
C PHE A 313 3.21 4.20 -10.39
N ILE A 314 3.89 4.80 -9.40
CA ILE A 314 3.85 6.25 -9.14
C ILE A 314 4.39 7.04 -10.34
N ASP A 315 5.51 6.61 -10.94
CA ASP A 315 6.03 7.20 -12.18
C ASP A 315 5.00 7.10 -13.32
N ALA A 316 4.27 5.98 -13.45
CA ALA A 316 3.23 5.82 -14.47
C ALA A 316 2.05 6.79 -14.27
N ILE A 317 1.64 7.07 -13.02
CA ILE A 317 0.65 8.10 -12.69
C ILE A 317 1.13 9.49 -13.13
N ASP A 318 2.38 9.86 -12.81
CA ASP A 318 2.97 11.15 -13.22
C ASP A 318 3.06 11.27 -14.75
N VAL A 319 3.44 10.19 -15.45
CA VAL A 319 3.49 10.15 -16.93
C VAL A 319 2.08 10.27 -17.54
N ALA A 320 1.06 9.71 -16.89
CA ALA A 320 -0.33 9.79 -17.34
C ALA A 320 -0.96 11.19 -17.16
N GLY A 321 -0.28 12.10 -16.44
CA GLY A 321 -0.63 13.52 -16.33
C GLY A 321 -1.13 13.96 -14.95
N ASP A 322 -1.13 13.09 -13.94
CA ASP A 322 -1.55 13.44 -12.58
C ASP A 322 -0.33 13.54 -11.65
N ARG A 323 0.33 14.70 -11.73
CA ARG A 323 1.51 14.99 -10.93
C ARG A 323 1.20 15.00 -9.43
N GLU A 324 0.06 15.57 -9.06
CA GLU A 324 -0.30 15.79 -7.68
C GLU A 324 -0.50 14.46 -6.95
N THR A 325 -1.28 13.55 -7.53
CA THR A 325 -1.47 12.21 -6.97
C THR A 325 -0.15 11.46 -6.88
N ALA A 326 0.70 11.53 -7.92
CA ALA A 326 2.00 10.88 -7.89
C ALA A 326 2.91 11.43 -6.78
N ASP A 327 2.98 12.75 -6.61
CA ASP A 327 3.75 13.38 -5.54
C ASP A 327 3.22 13.00 -4.15
N ARG A 328 1.89 12.99 -3.95
CA ARG A 328 1.28 12.57 -2.66
C ARG A 328 1.59 11.12 -2.31
N LEU A 329 1.45 10.21 -3.27
CA LEU A 329 1.81 8.80 -3.11
C LEU A 329 3.31 8.63 -2.79
N TRP A 330 4.17 9.37 -3.50
CA TRP A 330 5.61 9.35 -3.24
C TRP A 330 5.95 9.80 -1.83
N GLN A 331 5.42 10.96 -1.42
CA GLN A 331 5.68 11.52 -0.10
C GLN A 331 5.22 10.59 1.03
N ARG A 332 4.08 9.92 0.84
CA ARG A 332 3.51 9.03 1.85
C ARG A 332 4.19 7.66 1.91
N TYR A 333 4.52 7.07 0.77
CA TYR A 333 4.90 5.65 0.72
C TYR A 333 6.34 5.37 0.31
N CYS A 334 7.03 6.33 -0.31
CA CYS A 334 8.34 6.08 -0.93
C CYS A 334 9.43 7.08 -0.55
N ASN A 335 9.13 8.22 0.08
CA ASN A 335 10.12 9.25 0.37
C ASN A 335 11.05 8.91 1.57
N PHE A 336 11.86 7.87 1.43
CA PHE A 336 12.83 7.46 2.45
C PHE A 336 14.04 8.40 2.59
N GLN A 337 14.21 9.37 1.67
CA GLN A 337 15.18 10.45 1.85
C GLN A 337 14.89 11.23 3.13
N ARG A 338 13.61 11.50 3.41
CA ARG A 338 13.18 12.16 4.65
C ARG A 338 13.58 11.41 5.91
N ILE A 339 13.56 10.07 5.86
CA ILE A 339 13.98 9.21 6.97
C ILE A 339 15.50 9.23 7.12
N TYR A 340 16.24 9.24 6.02
CA TYR A 340 17.69 9.41 6.04
C TYR A 340 18.08 10.74 6.67
N ASP A 341 17.47 11.85 6.25
CA ASP A 341 17.78 13.20 6.74
C ASP A 341 17.49 13.31 8.25
N ALA A 342 16.34 12.78 8.71
CA ALA A 342 15.99 12.75 10.13
C ALA A 342 16.98 11.90 10.95
N ALA A 343 17.35 10.71 10.45
CA ALA A 343 18.34 9.86 11.11
C ALA A 343 19.73 10.52 11.17
N LEU A 344 20.12 11.23 10.10
CA LEU A 344 21.40 11.94 10.03
C LEU A 344 21.45 13.10 11.02
N ASN A 345 20.40 13.91 11.13
CA ASN A 345 20.31 15.01 12.09
C ASN A 345 20.45 14.52 13.54
N VAL A 346 19.89 13.35 13.82
CA VAL A 346 19.99 12.70 15.11
C VAL A 346 21.43 12.21 15.36
N LEU A 347 22.05 11.53 14.39
CA LEU A 347 23.41 10.95 14.51
C LEU A 347 24.55 11.98 14.48
N ALA A 348 24.41 13.07 13.73
CA ALA A 348 25.42 14.10 13.57
C ALA A 348 24.83 15.51 13.69
N PRO A 349 24.32 15.93 14.87
CA PRO A 349 23.65 17.22 15.04
C PRO A 349 24.53 18.43 14.72
N LYS A 350 25.86 18.26 14.77
CA LYS A 350 26.86 19.32 14.54
C LYS A 350 27.40 19.35 13.10
N ALA A 351 27.03 18.40 12.25
CA ALA A 351 27.33 18.44 10.82
C ALA A 351 26.21 19.24 10.13
N GLY A 352 26.24 20.56 10.25
CA GLY A 352 25.18 21.44 9.77
C GLY A 352 24.91 21.27 8.26
N LEU A 353 23.84 20.56 7.91
CA LEU A 353 23.12 20.77 6.67
C LEU A 353 21.97 21.73 6.98
N SER A 354 22.25 23.02 6.83
CA SER A 354 21.27 24.09 6.99
C SER A 354 20.15 23.94 5.96
N GLY A 355 18.94 23.63 6.44
CA GLY A 355 17.75 23.58 5.60
C GLY A 355 16.53 23.02 6.30
N SER A 356 16.25 23.45 7.53
CA SER A 356 14.92 23.19 8.13
C SER A 356 13.99 24.35 7.78
N PRO A 357 12.75 24.10 7.29
CA PRO A 357 11.77 25.15 7.07
C PRO A 357 11.36 25.73 8.42
N ARG A 358 11.62 27.03 8.61
CA ARG A 358 11.18 27.76 9.79
C ARG A 358 9.64 27.76 9.84
N SER A 359 9.07 27.20 10.90
CA SER A 359 7.71 27.51 11.32
C SER A 359 7.57 29.03 11.53
N PRO A 360 6.46 29.67 11.13
CA PRO A 360 6.29 31.11 11.30
C PRO A 360 6.21 31.42 12.80
N LYS A 361 7.15 32.21 13.31
CA LYS A 361 6.99 32.84 14.63
C LYS A 361 5.87 33.87 14.52
N MET A 362 4.83 33.72 15.34
CA MET A 362 3.86 34.78 15.59
C MET A 362 4.61 36.04 16.03
N VAL A 363 4.41 37.10 15.26
CA VAL A 363 4.87 38.45 15.59
C VAL A 363 3.91 38.99 16.64
N ASN A 364 4.38 39.11 17.88
CA ASN A 364 3.73 39.95 18.88
C ASN A 364 4.13 41.40 18.61
N GLU A 365 3.31 42.10 17.85
CA GLU A 365 3.28 43.56 17.84
C GLU A 365 2.25 44.03 18.87
N SER A 366 2.70 44.74 19.90
CA SER A 366 1.98 45.93 20.37
C SER A 366 2.90 46.75 21.24
N GLY A 367 3.28 47.89 20.65
CA GLY A 367 4.01 48.95 21.29
C GLY A 367 3.24 49.60 22.43
N ASN A 368 4.05 50.23 23.26
CA ASN A 368 3.77 50.98 24.45
C ASN A 368 2.92 52.24 24.17
N ALA A 369 1.83 52.47 24.91
CA ALA A 369 1.24 53.81 25.09
C ALA A 369 0.49 53.95 26.42
N SER A 370 0.78 55.07 27.09
CA SER A 370 0.55 55.44 28.49
C SER A 370 -0.89 55.55 29.02
N ARG A 371 -0.99 55.35 30.35
CA ARG A 371 -1.78 56.07 31.39
C ARG A 371 -3.28 56.33 31.15
N LYS A 372 -4.11 55.78 32.04
CA LYS A 372 -4.90 56.58 33.01
C LYS A 372 -5.37 55.73 34.20
N GLN A 373 -5.32 56.35 35.37
CA GLN A 373 -5.86 55.88 36.65
C GLN A 373 -7.38 55.72 36.58
N ASP A 374 -7.93 54.73 37.26
CA ASP A 374 -9.01 55.01 38.22
C ASP A 374 -9.12 53.96 39.33
N ARG A 375 -9.54 54.44 40.49
CA ARG A 375 -9.70 53.72 41.77
C ARG A 375 -11.07 53.02 41.81
N GLN A 376 -11.15 51.84 42.44
CA GLN A 376 -11.96 51.58 43.66
C GLN A 376 -12.23 50.08 43.91
N ARG A 377 -11.96 49.66 45.16
CA ARG A 377 -12.75 48.78 46.08
C ARG A 377 -13.19 47.39 45.59
N SER A 378 -13.26 46.31 46.36
CA SER A 378 -12.98 45.92 47.77
C SER A 378 -13.44 44.46 47.89
N ALA A 379 -12.81 43.67 48.78
CA ALA A 379 -13.36 42.49 49.49
C ALA A 379 -13.73 41.25 48.64
N GLU A 380 -13.65 39.99 49.07
CA GLU A 380 -13.37 39.33 50.36
C GLU A 380 -13.15 37.84 50.04
N GLN A 381 -12.22 37.18 50.74
CA GLN A 381 -12.29 35.72 50.98
C GLN A 381 -13.09 35.48 52.27
N PRO A 382 -13.67 34.28 52.45
CA PRO A 382 -13.05 33.43 53.46
C PRO A 382 -13.01 31.92 53.13
N ARG A 383 -12.12 31.28 53.91
CA ARG A 383 -11.76 29.86 53.98
C ARG A 383 -12.82 28.99 54.69
N THR A 384 -12.49 27.68 54.74
CA THR A 384 -12.86 26.61 55.70
C THR A 384 -14.08 25.77 55.30
N SER A 385 -14.17 24.45 55.45
CA SER A 385 -13.36 23.43 56.17
C SER A 385 -13.88 22.03 55.80
N GLU A 386 -12.98 21.05 55.73
CA GLU A 386 -13.26 19.61 55.95
C GLU A 386 -13.75 19.36 57.41
N PRO A 387 -14.51 18.29 57.73
CA PRO A 387 -13.88 16.97 57.93
C PRO A 387 -14.73 15.69 57.66
N GLN A 388 -13.99 14.64 57.29
CA GLN A 388 -14.01 13.22 57.70
C GLN A 388 -15.30 12.44 58.00
N SER A 389 -15.20 11.17 57.54
CA SER A 389 -15.55 9.89 58.20
C SER A 389 -16.78 9.15 57.68
N GLY A 390 -16.63 7.84 57.47
CA GLY A 390 -17.74 6.94 57.16
C GLY A 390 -17.35 5.64 56.47
N GLU A 391 -16.84 4.69 57.25
CA GLU A 391 -16.64 3.28 56.93
C GLU A 391 -17.88 2.55 56.34
N LYS A 392 -17.57 1.45 55.62
CA LYS A 392 -18.20 0.11 55.61
C LYS A 392 -19.18 -0.32 54.49
N LYS A 393 -18.75 -1.44 53.90
CA LYS A 393 -19.44 -2.72 53.64
C LYS A 393 -19.95 -3.02 52.22
N GLU A 394 -19.28 -4.03 51.65
CA GLU A 394 -19.85 -5.11 50.85
C GLU A 394 -21.18 -5.62 51.44
N ASP A 395 -22.17 -5.86 50.59
CA ASP A 395 -22.79 -7.18 50.49
C ASP A 395 -23.64 -7.34 49.22
N GLN A 396 -23.78 -8.62 48.87
CA GLN A 396 -24.30 -9.24 47.65
C GLN A 396 -25.80 -9.01 47.40
N HIS A 397 -26.19 -8.96 46.12
CA HIS A 397 -27.18 -9.83 45.45
C HIS A 397 -27.92 -9.12 44.31
N ALA A 398 -27.77 -9.67 43.10
CA ALA A 398 -28.81 -10.06 42.12
C ALA A 398 -28.24 -10.06 40.70
#